data_AF-A0A9N9JIJ7-F1
#
_entry.id   AF-A0A9N9JIJ7-F1
#
_cell.length_a   1.000
_cell.length_b   1.000
_cell.length_c   1.000
_cell.angle_alpha   90.00
_cell.angle_beta   90.00
_cell.angle_gamma   90.00
#
_symmetry.space_group_name_H-M   'P 1'
#
loop_
_entity.id
_entity.type
_entity.pdbx_description
1 polymer ?
#
loop_
_entity_poly.entity_id
_entity_poly.type
_entity_poly.pdbx_seq_one_letter_code
_entity_poly.pdbx_strand_id
1 'polypeptide(L)' 'DHLNEFEIASYHSGLSKDDIIVNWQDLNNAKGDLNPVEGVKFYDKYLTRIFGLKSQMISRLFPEQPEEKI' A
#
# COMPACT_ATOMS: atom_id res chain seq x y z
N ASP A 1 14.17 20.72 -5.36
CA ASP A 1 15.00 19.99 -6.35
C ASP A 1 14.41 18.61 -6.57
N HIS A 2 13.60 18.43 -7.61
CA HIS A 2 12.99 17.14 -7.93
C HIS A 2 13.68 16.59 -9.18
N LEU A 3 14.59 15.64 -8.98
CA LEU A 3 15.02 14.75 -10.06
C LEU A 3 13.77 14.00 -10.56
N ASN A 4 13.47 14.08 -11.84
CA ASN A 4 12.35 13.32 -12.41
C ASN A 4 12.79 11.87 -12.73
N GLU A 5 11.84 10.95 -12.78
CA GLU A 5 12.06 9.50 -12.97
C GLU A 5 12.94 9.17 -14.18
N PHE A 6 12.78 9.92 -15.27
CA PHE A 6 13.57 9.74 -16.48
C PHE A 6 15.02 10.16 -16.28
N GLU A 7 15.29 11.21 -15.50
CA GLU A 7 16.65 11.64 -15.17
C GLU A 7 17.39 10.62 -14.31
N ILE A 8 16.66 9.88 -13.47
CA ILE A 8 17.20 8.76 -12.68
C ILE A 8 17.47 7.56 -13.60
N ALA A 9 16.51 7.16 -14.42
CA ALA A 9 16.63 6.01 -15.32
C ALA A 9 17.66 6.23 -16.45
N SER A 10 17.80 7.47 -16.93
CA SER A 10 18.75 7.85 -17.98
C SER A 10 20.16 8.15 -17.44
N TYR A 11 20.39 8.03 -16.13
CA TYR A 11 21.61 8.50 -15.50
C TYR A 11 22.83 7.82 -16.12
N HIS A 12 23.60 8.60 -16.88
CA HIS A 12 24.82 8.19 -17.59
C HIS A 12 24.64 7.15 -18.71
N SER A 13 23.40 6.85 -19.14
CA SER A 13 23.13 5.83 -20.16
C SER A 13 22.89 6.37 -21.58
N GLY A 14 22.72 7.69 -21.73
CA GLY A 14 22.49 8.31 -23.04
C GLY A 14 21.14 7.93 -23.70
N LEU A 15 20.25 7.31 -22.93
CA LEU A 15 18.91 6.92 -23.36
C LEU A 15 18.01 8.16 -23.48
N SER A 16 17.18 8.17 -24.52
CA SER A 16 16.12 9.16 -24.66
C SER A 16 14.89 8.76 -23.84
N LYS A 17 13.94 9.68 -23.64
CA LYS A 17 12.69 9.38 -22.92
C LYS A 17 11.88 8.28 -23.59
N ASP A 18 11.97 8.17 -24.91
CA ASP A 18 11.21 7.17 -25.69
C ASP A 18 11.79 5.76 -25.53
N ASP A 19 13.02 5.62 -25.03
CA ASP A 19 13.67 4.34 -24.74
C ASP A 19 13.34 3.80 -23.34
N ILE A 20 12.68 4.60 -22.50
CA ILE A 20 12.45 4.31 -21.07
C ILE A 20 10.95 4.11 -20.83
N ILE A 21 10.57 2.93 -20.36
CA ILE A 21 9.21 2.65 -19.89
C ILE A 21 9.21 2.69 -18.37
N VAL A 22 8.54 3.69 -17.80
CA VAL A 22 8.23 3.76 -16.36
C VAL A 22 6.82 3.20 -16.16
N ASN A 23 6.71 2.13 -15.37
CA ASN A 23 5.42 1.52 -15.06
C ASN A 23 5.21 1.47 -13.55
N TRP A 24 4.51 2.48 -13.05
CA TRP A 24 4.12 2.57 -11.65
C TRP A 24 3.12 1.47 -11.28
N GLN A 25 3.33 0.83 -10.14
CA GLN A 25 2.38 -0.13 -9.58
C GLN A 25 1.89 0.34 -8.22
N ASP A 26 0.57 0.35 -8.07
CA ASP A 26 -0.07 0.56 -6.78
C ASP A 26 -0.09 -0.78 -6.03
N LEU A 27 0.70 -0.89 -4.98
CA LEU A 27 0.69 -2.02 -4.06
C LEU A 27 -0.21 -1.69 -2.87
N ASN A 28 -1.34 -2.37 -2.77
CA ASN A 28 -2.25 -2.22 -1.64
C ASN A 28 -2.91 -3.54 -1.25
N ASN A 29 -3.61 -3.55 -0.11
CA ASN A 29 -4.33 -4.72 0.39
C ASN A 29 -5.70 -4.94 -0.29
N ALA A 30 -5.76 -4.75 -1.61
CA ALA A 30 -6.97 -4.85 -2.46
C ALA A 30 -8.11 -3.90 -2.07
N LYS A 31 -7.79 -2.84 -1.33
CA LYS A 31 -8.76 -1.83 -0.86
C LYS A 31 -8.16 -0.42 -0.79
N GLY A 32 -7.20 -0.11 -1.67
CA GLY A 32 -6.53 1.19 -1.69
C GLY A 32 -5.90 1.51 -0.33
N ASP A 33 -6.19 2.71 0.18
CA ASP A 33 -5.70 3.25 1.44
C ASP A 33 -6.38 2.68 2.70
N LEU A 34 -7.26 1.68 2.55
CA LEU A 34 -7.99 1.09 3.68
C LEU A 34 -7.43 -0.28 4.06
N ASN A 35 -7.24 -0.50 5.37
CA ASN A 35 -6.96 -1.83 5.88
C ASN A 35 -8.24 -2.70 5.78
N PRO A 36 -8.24 -3.78 4.97
CA PRO A 36 -9.44 -4.59 4.75
C PRO A 36 -9.96 -5.27 6.02
N VAL A 37 -9.07 -5.54 7.00
CA VAL A 37 -9.43 -6.18 8.28
C VAL A 37 -10.45 -5.35 9.06
N GLU A 38 -10.39 -4.02 8.96
CA GLU A 38 -11.33 -3.13 9.65
C GLU A 38 -12.73 -3.16 9.02
N GLY A 39 -12.86 -3.69 7.79
CA GLY A 39 -14.13 -3.97 7.15
C GLY A 39 -14.77 -5.30 7.57
N VAL A 40 -14.06 -6.15 8.30
CA VAL A 40 -14.51 -7.50 8.69
C VAL A 40 -15.22 -7.45 10.04
N LYS A 41 -16.36 -8.16 10.12
CA LYS A 41 -17.09 -8.38 11.38
C LYS A 41 -16.74 -9.74 11.96
N PHE A 42 -16.42 -9.76 13.24
CA PHE A 42 -16.07 -10.94 14.02
C PHE A 42 -17.18 -11.24 15.02
N TYR A 43 -17.24 -12.48 15.49
CA TYR A 43 -18.12 -12.89 16.58
C TYR A 43 -17.29 -13.48 17.72
N ASP A 44 -17.75 -13.27 18.94
CA ASP A 44 -17.17 -13.95 20.10
C ASP A 44 -17.78 -15.36 20.23
N LYS A 45 -16.95 -16.33 20.59
CA LYS A 45 -17.35 -17.71 20.86
C LYS A 45 -18.31 -17.79 22.06
N TYR A 46 -18.18 -16.88 23.03
CA TYR A 46 -18.89 -16.95 24.31
C TYR A 46 -20.04 -15.94 24.42
N LEU A 47 -19.87 -14.75 23.84
CA LEU A 47 -20.88 -13.72 23.79
C LEU A 47 -21.44 -13.69 22.37
N THR A 48 -22.76 -13.82 22.20
CA THR A 48 -23.50 -13.74 20.92
C THR A 48 -23.46 -12.34 20.29
N ARG A 49 -22.30 -11.69 20.33
CA ARG A 49 -22.06 -10.31 19.90
C ARG A 49 -21.18 -10.32 18.67
N ILE A 50 -21.59 -9.52 17.69
CA ILE A 50 -20.80 -9.17 16.53
C ILE A 50 -20.02 -7.88 16.82
N PHE A 51 -18.74 -7.83 16.48
CA PHE A 51 -17.88 -6.67 16.67
C PHE A 51 -16.89 -6.49 15.51
N GLY A 52 -16.30 -5.30 15.39
CA GLY A 52 -15.20 -5.04 14.46
C GLY A 52 -13.87 -4.92 15.21
N LEU A 53 -12.77 -5.18 14.52
CA LEU A 53 -11.42 -4.97 15.04
C LEU A 53 -10.78 -3.77 14.34
N LYS A 54 -10.13 -2.90 15.13
CA LYS A 54 -9.21 -1.90 14.59
C LYS A 54 -7.81 -2.48 14.53
N SER A 55 -7.02 -2.09 13.55
CA SER A 55 -5.61 -2.50 13.37
C SER A 55 -4.79 -2.41 14.68
N GLN A 56 -4.95 -1.30 15.40
CA GLN A 56 -4.32 -1.01 16.70
C GLN A 56 -4.66 -2.02 17.82
N MET A 57 -5.80 -2.71 17.71
CA MET A 57 -6.25 -3.72 18.67
C MET A 57 -5.64 -5.11 18.39
N ILE A 58 -5.05 -5.32 17.21
CA ILE A 58 -4.54 -6.62 16.77
C ILE A 58 -3.04 -6.71 16.99
N SER A 59 -2.28 -5.74 16.46
CA SER A 59 -0.83 -5.70 16.61
C SER A 59 -0.30 -4.29 16.40
N ARG A 60 0.74 -3.93 17.16
CA ARG A 60 1.52 -2.70 16.94
C ARG A 60 2.40 -2.75 15.69
N LEU A 61 2.51 -3.93 15.06
CA LEU A 61 3.30 -4.16 13.85
C LEU A 61 2.44 -4.14 12.58
N PHE A 62 1.16 -3.73 12.66
CA PHE A 62 0.37 -3.54 11.45
C PHE A 62 0.98 -2.41 10.61
N PRO A 63 1.04 -2.55 9.27
CA PRO A 63 1.49 -1.47 8.40
C PRO A 63 0.64 -0.23 8.62
N GLU A 64 1.29 0.91 8.91
CA GLU A 64 0.62 2.20 9.03
C GLU A 64 0.22 2.77 7.66
N GLN A 65 0.97 2.39 6.62
CA GLN A 65 0.68 2.70 5.22
C GLN A 65 0.15 1.44 4.53
N PRO A 66 -1.16 1.37 4.23
CA PRO A 66 -1.77 0.21 3.59
C PRO A 66 -1.63 0.22 2.05
N GLU A 67 -1.08 1.29 1.49
CA GLU A 67 -0.83 1.50 0.06
C GLU A 67 0.53 2.16 -0.19
N GLU A 68 1.24 1.70 -1.21
CA GLU A 68 2.53 2.23 -1.67
C GLU A 68 2.60 2.23 -3.21
N LYS A 69 3.36 3.16 -3.78
CA LYS A 69 3.68 3.20 -5.22
C LYS A 69 5.13 2.75 -5.43
N ILE A 70 5.31 1.76 -6.30
CA ILE A 70 6.64 1.26 -6.70
C ILE A 70 6.88 1.39 -8.21
#